data_AF-A0A972VFM7-F1
#
_entry.id   AF-A0A972VFM7-F1
#
_cell.length_a   1.000
_cell.length_b   1.000
_cell.length_c   1.000
_cell.angle_alpha   90.00
_cell.angle_beta   90.00
_cell.angle_gamma   90.00
#
_symmetry.space_group_name_H-M   'P 1'
#
loop_
_entity.id
_entity.type
_entity.pdbx_description
1 polymer ?
#
loop_
_entity_poly.entity_id
_entity_poly.type
_entity_poly.pdbx_seq_one_letter_code
_entity_poly.pdbx_strand_id
1 'polypeptide(L)'
;MFKKLERIEATMFAFFIALMIQALIERQVRQQMADREIPAIAVYPEDRGASHPTTAKIMGIFADVSTYKLTASASETKEFYDELTEVQQTILDLLNIPEATYWRRKQTT
;
A
#
# COMPACT_ATOMS: atom_id res chain seq x y z
N MET A 1 -6.71 12.10 -26.83
CA MET A 1 -5.30 12.10 -26.37
C MET A 1 -4.52 10.85 -26.84
N PHE A 2 -4.85 10.27 -28.02
CA PHE A 2 -4.14 9.11 -28.60
C PHE A 2 -4.07 9.26 -30.13
N LYS A 3 -3.16 10.11 -30.63
CA LYS A 3 -3.02 10.38 -32.08
C LYS A 3 -1.85 9.63 -32.73
N LYS A 4 -1.02 8.93 -31.95
CA LYS A 4 0.15 8.18 -32.44
C LYS A 4 0.11 6.76 -31.86
N LEU A 5 0.34 5.76 -32.72
CA LEU A 5 0.29 4.34 -32.36
C LEU A 5 1.30 4.00 -31.25
N GLU A 6 2.52 4.54 -31.35
CA GLU A 6 3.60 4.40 -30.35
C GLU A 6 3.16 4.78 -28.92
N ARG A 7 2.31 5.82 -28.78
CA ARG A 7 1.80 6.24 -27.46
C ARG A 7 0.83 5.22 -26.87
N ILE A 8 0.04 4.55 -27.72
CA ILE A 8 -0.89 3.50 -27.28
C ILE A 8 -0.07 2.29 -26.82
N GLU A 9 0.91 1.86 -27.61
CA GLU A 9 1.79 0.74 -27.28
C GLU A 9 2.55 0.96 -25.97
N ALA A 10 3.19 2.12 -25.82
CA ALA A 10 3.89 2.48 -24.57
C ALA A 10 2.94 2.51 -23.37
N THR A 11 1.71 3.00 -23.55
CA THR A 11 0.69 3.03 -22.49
C THR A 11 0.25 1.61 -22.11
N MET A 12 0.00 0.73 -23.09
CA MET A 12 -0.34 -0.69 -22.82
C MET A 12 0.79 -1.41 -22.09
N PHE A 13 2.04 -1.17 -22.48
CA PHE A 13 3.20 -1.73 -21.80
C PHE A 13 3.30 -1.27 -20.34
N ALA A 14 3.07 0.02 -20.08
CA ALA A 14 3.03 0.54 -18.70
C ALA A 14 1.91 -0.11 -17.88
N PHE A 15 0.72 -0.31 -18.45
CA PHE A 15 -0.37 -1.03 -17.78
C PHE A 15 -0.01 -2.50 -17.50
N PHE A 16 0.68 -3.17 -18.42
CA PHE A 16 1.14 -4.54 -18.21
C PHE A 16 2.10 -4.64 -17.01
N ILE A 17 3.06 -3.71 -16.89
CA ILE A 17 3.95 -3.64 -15.74
C ILE A 17 3.16 -3.38 -14.45
N ALA A 18 2.21 -2.46 -14.47
CA ALA A 18 1.37 -2.16 -13.31
C ALA A 18 0.59 -3.41 -12.85
N LEU A 19 -0.05 -4.14 -13.78
CA LEU A 19 -0.77 -5.38 -13.48
C LEU A 19 0.16 -6.47 -12.94
N MET A 20 1.39 -6.56 -13.45
CA MET A 20 2.39 -7.50 -12.94
C MET A 20 2.78 -7.17 -11.50
N ILE A 21 3.00 -5.89 -11.18
CA ILE A 21 3.29 -5.45 -9.81
C ILE A 21 2.10 -5.77 -8.89
N GLN A 22 0.87 -5.48 -9.32
CA GLN A 22 -0.34 -5.82 -8.56
C GLN A 22 -0.44 -7.34 -8.30
N ALA A 23 -0.17 -8.17 -9.30
CA ALA A 23 -0.17 -9.62 -9.14
C ALA A 23 0.91 -10.10 -8.16
N LEU A 24 2.08 -9.47 -8.13
CA LEU A 24 3.15 -9.79 -7.18
C LEU A 24 2.76 -9.43 -5.73
N ILE A 25 2.15 -8.26 -5.54
CA ILE A 25 1.66 -7.82 -4.23
C ILE A 25 0.59 -8.78 -3.71
N GLU A 26 -0.41 -9.09 -4.54
CA GLU A 26 -1.47 -10.04 -4.18
C GLU A 26 -0.93 -11.43 -3.88
N ARG A 27 0.02 -11.91 -4.69
CA ARG A 27 0.68 -13.21 -4.46
C ARG A 27 1.39 -13.23 -3.11
N GLN A 28 2.16 -12.19 -2.80
CA GLN A 28 2.88 -12.08 -1.52
C GLN A 28 1.92 -12.17 -0.33
N VAL A 29 0.85 -11.37 -0.34
CA VAL A 29 -0.13 -11.34 0.75
C VAL A 29 -0.83 -12.70 0.87
N ARG A 30 -1.31 -13.27 -0.22
CA ARG A 30 -2.01 -14.58 -0.19
C ARG A 30 -1.10 -15.72 0.25
N GLN A 31 0.16 -15.70 -0.16
CA GLN A 31 1.14 -16.70 0.27
C GLN A 31 1.39 -16.60 1.78
N GLN A 32 1.64 -15.39 2.29
CA GLN A 32 1.82 -15.18 3.73
C GLN A 32 0.56 -15.49 4.54
N MET A 33 -0.64 -15.22 4.00
CA MET A 33 -1.90 -15.64 4.62
C MET A 33 -1.99 -17.16 4.72
N ALA A 34 -1.64 -17.88 3.66
CA ALA A 34 -1.62 -19.35 3.65
C ALA A 34 -0.59 -19.91 4.64
N ASP A 35 0.63 -19.36 4.64
CA ASP A 35 1.73 -19.79 5.53
C ASP A 35 1.39 -19.58 7.01
N ARG A 36 0.60 -18.56 7.34
CA ARG A 36 0.19 -18.20 8.71
C ARG A 36 -1.22 -18.66 9.08
N GLU A 37 -1.86 -19.47 8.23
CA GLU A 37 -3.23 -19.98 8.41
C GLU A 37 -4.28 -18.88 8.64
N ILE A 38 -4.12 -17.71 8.01
CA ILE A 38 -5.08 -16.61 8.09
C ILE A 38 -6.16 -16.80 7.00
N PRO A 39 -7.40 -17.17 7.37
CA PRO A 39 -8.43 -17.52 6.39
C PRO A 39 -8.99 -16.29 5.65
N ALA A 40 -8.98 -15.13 6.30
CA ALA A 40 -9.49 -13.89 5.74
C ALA A 40 -8.96 -12.66 6.48
N ILE A 41 -8.87 -11.53 5.77
CA ILE A 41 -8.52 -10.22 6.34
C ILE A 41 -9.71 -9.27 6.13
N ALA A 42 -10.05 -8.48 7.14
CA ALA A 42 -11.11 -7.47 7.08
C ALA A 42 -10.71 -6.26 6.23
N VAL A 43 -10.67 -6.43 4.90
CA VAL A 43 -10.23 -5.39 3.95
C VAL A 43 -11.36 -4.54 3.36
N TYR A 44 -12.59 -4.81 3.77
CA TYR A 44 -13.78 -4.11 3.31
C TYR A 44 -14.30 -3.18 4.41
N PRO A 45 -14.90 -2.02 4.07
CA PRO A 45 -15.42 -1.07 5.06
C PRO A 45 -16.43 -1.67 6.05
N GLU A 46 -17.15 -2.71 5.65
CA GLU A 46 -18.11 -3.45 6.47
C GLU A 46 -17.48 -4.57 7.33
N ASP A 47 -16.16 -4.55 7.53
CA ASP A 47 -15.36 -5.58 8.23
C ASP A 47 -15.50 -7.01 7.67
N ARG A 48 -15.94 -7.13 6.41
CA ARG A 48 -16.05 -8.42 5.75
C ARG A 48 -14.66 -9.00 5.50
N GLY A 49 -14.46 -10.23 5.96
CA GLY A 49 -13.25 -10.99 5.66
C GLY A 49 -13.11 -11.30 4.15
N ALA A 50 -11.94 -11.00 3.59
CA ALA A 50 -11.51 -11.41 2.26
C ALA A 50 -10.44 -12.51 2.34
N SER A 51 -10.71 -13.66 1.75
CA SER A 51 -9.72 -14.74 1.58
C SER A 51 -8.72 -14.48 0.46
N HIS A 52 -9.12 -13.66 -0.51
CA HIS A 52 -8.29 -13.30 -1.68
C HIS A 52 -8.32 -11.79 -1.87
N PRO A 53 -7.63 -11.01 -1.02
CA PRO A 53 -7.60 -9.56 -1.16
C PRO A 53 -6.94 -9.17 -2.50
N THR A 54 -7.44 -8.10 -3.10
CA THR A 54 -6.85 -7.49 -4.30
C THR A 54 -5.96 -6.30 -3.91
N THR A 55 -5.02 -5.93 -4.78
CA THR A 55 -4.12 -4.80 -4.52
C THR A 55 -4.90 -3.52 -4.25
N ALA A 56 -5.99 -3.29 -4.98
CA ALA A 56 -6.83 -2.10 -4.79
C ALA A 56 -7.42 -2.02 -3.37
N LYS A 57 -7.82 -3.16 -2.78
CA LYS A 57 -8.34 -3.22 -1.41
C LYS A 57 -7.25 -3.09 -0.36
N ILE A 58 -6.13 -3.78 -0.57
CA ILE A 58 -4.94 -3.69 0.27
C ILE A 58 -4.48 -2.23 0.40
N MET A 59 -4.32 -1.53 -0.73
CA MET A 59 -3.91 -0.13 -0.76
C MET A 59 -4.99 0.82 -0.22
N GLY A 60 -6.26 0.52 -0.50
CA GLY A 60 -7.39 1.36 -0.08
C GLY A 60 -7.51 1.54 1.43
N ILE A 61 -7.08 0.56 2.22
CA ILE A 61 -7.09 0.64 3.69
C ILE A 61 -6.12 1.70 4.24
N PHE A 62 -5.09 2.05 3.48
CA PHE A 62 -4.13 3.09 3.85
C PHE A 62 -4.49 4.45 3.26
N ALA A 63 -5.62 4.59 2.54
CA ALA A 63 -5.95 5.82 1.82
C ALA A 63 -6.11 7.04 2.74
N ASP A 64 -6.60 6.82 3.96
CA ASP A 64 -6.84 7.89 4.93
C ASP A 64 -5.67 8.07 5.92
N VAL A 65 -4.62 7.24 5.83
CA VAL A 65 -3.44 7.32 6.71
C VAL A 65 -2.61 8.54 6.33
N SER A 66 -2.36 9.41 7.30
CA SER A 66 -1.75 10.71 7.09
C SER A 66 -0.49 10.91 7.94
N THR A 67 0.33 11.87 7.51
CA THR A 67 1.49 12.37 8.25
C THR A 67 1.35 13.88 8.36
N TYR A 68 1.46 14.40 9.57
CA TYR A 68 1.32 15.81 9.87
C TYR A 68 2.69 16.44 10.11
N LYS A 69 2.90 17.63 9.56
CA LYS A 69 4.13 18.39 9.73
C LYS A 69 3.79 19.74 10.36
N LEU A 70 4.27 19.97 11.58
CA LEU A 70 4.14 21.23 12.29
C LEU A 70 5.43 22.02 12.16
N THR A 71 5.39 23.14 11.45
CA THR A 71 6.54 24.04 11.28
C THR A 71 6.36 25.25 12.18
N ALA A 72 7.15 25.36 13.24
CA ALA A 72 7.09 26.47 14.21
C ALA A 72 8.01 27.65 13.82
N SER A 73 9.08 27.38 13.07
CA SER A 73 10.05 28.36 12.54
C SER A 73 10.87 27.70 11.41
N ALA A 74 11.70 28.46 10.69
CA ALA A 74 12.51 27.97 9.57
C ALA A 74 13.39 26.74 9.89
N SER A 75 13.69 26.51 11.17
CA SER A 75 14.55 25.44 11.67
C SER A 75 13.84 24.39 12.54
N GLU A 76 12.59 24.62 12.95
CA GLU A 76 11.85 23.70 13.84
C GLU A 76 10.64 23.11 13.14
N THR A 77 10.81 21.90 12.66
CA THR A 77 9.76 21.04 12.15
C THR A 77 9.56 19.88 13.12
N LYS A 78 8.33 19.68 13.58
CA LYS A 78 7.89 18.44 14.23
C LYS A 78 7.02 17.64 13.27
N GLU A 79 7.25 16.34 13.17
CA GLU A 79 6.43 15.44 12.37
C GLU A 79 5.65 14.50 13.29
N PHE A 80 4.41 14.25 12.94
CA PHE A 80 3.50 13.33 13.60
C PHE A 80 2.89 12.42 12.53
N TYR A 81 2.45 11.25 12.89
CA TYR A 81 1.78 10.30 12.00
C TYR A 81 0.60 9.68 12.73
N ASP A 82 -0.38 9.21 11.96
CA ASP A 82 -1.51 8.47 12.51
C ASP A 82 -1.05 7.14 13.12
N GLU A 83 -1.78 6.68 14.14
CA GLU A 83 -1.63 5.31 14.63
C GLU A 83 -2.24 4.34 13.62
N LEU A 84 -1.50 3.27 13.28
CA LEU A 84 -2.02 2.24 12.38
C LEU A 84 -3.01 1.33 13.12
N THR A 85 -4.15 1.07 12.48
CA THR A 85 -5.13 0.06 12.93
C THR A 85 -4.56 -1.35 12.89
N GLU A 86 -5.16 -2.28 13.62
CA GLU A 86 -4.73 -3.70 13.64
C GLU A 86 -4.72 -4.34 12.23
N VAL A 87 -5.70 -3.99 11.40
CA VAL A 87 -5.78 -4.47 10.01
C VAL A 87 -4.64 -3.90 9.17
N GLN A 88 -4.32 -2.61 9.31
CA GLN A 88 -3.19 -1.99 8.62
C GLN A 88 -1.85 -2.62 9.02
N GLN A 89 -1.65 -2.85 10.32
CA GLN A 89 -0.45 -3.54 10.83
C GLN A 89 -0.35 -4.97 10.29
N THR A 90 -1.45 -5.73 10.33
CA THR A 90 -1.51 -7.09 9.77
C THR A 90 -1.13 -7.11 8.29
N ILE A 91 -1.60 -6.13 7.51
CA ILE A 91 -1.28 -6.04 6.08
C ILE A 91 0.21 -5.71 5.87
N LEU A 92 0.78 -4.80 6.65
CA LEU A 92 2.21 -4.51 6.60
C LEU A 92 3.05 -5.76 6.93
N ASP A 93 2.64 -6.53 7.93
CA ASP A 93 3.30 -7.78 8.31
C ASP A 93 3.22 -8.85 7.22
N LEU A 94 2.09 -8.96 6.52
CA LEU A 94 1.93 -9.87 5.38
C LEU A 94 2.73 -9.41 4.15
N LEU A 95 2.96 -8.11 4.02
CA LEU A 95 3.85 -7.55 3.01
C LEU A 95 5.34 -7.62 3.42
N ASN A 96 5.64 -8.10 4.64
CA ASN A 96 6.98 -8.07 5.25
C ASN A 96 7.59 -6.66 5.27
N ILE A 97 6.76 -5.64 5.55
CA ILE A 97 7.18 -4.25 5.67
C ILE A 97 7.12 -3.89 7.16
N PRO A 98 8.26 -3.71 7.84
CA PRO A 98 8.25 -3.21 9.21
C PRO A 98 7.61 -1.82 9.26
N GLU A 99 6.79 -1.55 10.28
CA GLU A 99 6.14 -0.24 10.45
C GLU A 99 7.15 0.92 10.47
N ALA A 100 8.29 0.73 11.12
CA ALA A 100 9.38 1.72 11.12
C ALA A 100 9.90 2.04 9.71
N THR A 101 9.78 1.11 8.75
CA THR A 101 10.12 1.33 7.33
C THR A 101 8.99 2.04 6.59
N TYR A 102 7.73 1.73 6.92
CA TYR A 102 6.56 2.41 6.36
C TYR A 102 6.59 3.91 6.64
N TRP A 103 6.91 4.30 7.87
CA TRP A 103 7.06 5.71 8.26
C TRP A 103 8.41 6.34 7.88
N ARG A 104 9.39 5.54 7.41
CA ARG A 104 10.73 6.05 7.11
C ARG A 104 10.69 6.89 5.83
N ARG A 105 10.84 8.20 5.99
CA ARG A 105 11.17 9.08 4.86
C ARG A 105 12.66 8.95 4.51
N LYS A 106 12.97 8.79 3.22
CA LYS A 106 14.31 9.16 2.72
C LYS A 106 14.38 10.69 2.76
N GLN A 107 15.29 11.25 3.55
CA GLN A 107 15.63 12.66 3.46
C GLN A 107 16.17 12.92 2.06
N THR A 108 15.39 13.58 1.21
CA THR A 108 15.87 14.06 -0.09
C THR A 108 16.67 15.33 0.18
N THR A 109 17.99 15.18 0.17
CA THR A 109 18.95 16.28 0.05
C THR A 109 18.90 16.86 -1.35
#